data_AF-A0A2M8NJM8-F1
#
_entry.id   AF-A0A2M8NJM8-F1
#
_cell.length_a   1.000
_cell.length_b   1.000
_cell.length_c   1.000
_cell.angle_alpha   90.00
_cell.angle_beta   90.00
_cell.angle_gamma   90.00
#
_symmetry.space_group_name_H-M   'P 1'
#
loop_
_entity.id
_entity.type
_entity.pdbx_description
1 polymer ?
#
loop_
_entity_poly.entity_id
_entity_poly.type
_entity_poly.pdbx_seq_one_letter_code
_entity_poly.pdbx_strand_id
1 'polypeptide(L)'
;IFAGSSLNAENTSLATSENLNAYLEANFGLRINNDLVIDQTQNFLTPEFPVASTLDSSSYITTRGINRAQAVVVFEVPHSITISETLPPGVTATSLIRTTPNAYSKTDVTSLLLGAQSEADVTAALAQSPDDPTGPLTLAAIAENANTGAKVIVFGSTSPALDTYTQFQTANLTVAFNSLIYATDFNTFFSQIVVQQQQRPQDTPIFATDQVLRNINLITIIVLPFGILALGIFVWWSGRERARR
;
A
#
# COMPACT_ATOMS: atom_id res chain seq x y z
N ILE A 1 12.76 -1.99 2.83
CA ILE A 1 14.02 -1.99 2.05
C ILE A 1 13.68 -2.39 0.62
N PHE A 2 14.11 -1.60 -0.34
CA PHE A 2 13.98 -1.91 -1.76
C PHE A 2 15.38 -2.08 -2.32
N ALA A 3 15.69 -3.26 -2.84
CA ALA A 3 17.00 -3.55 -3.40
C ALA A 3 17.15 -2.78 -4.73
N GLY A 4 17.97 -1.73 -4.72
CA GLY A 4 18.26 -0.94 -5.91
C GLY A 4 19.37 -1.54 -6.75
N SER A 5 19.43 -1.13 -8.01
CA SER A 5 20.48 -1.50 -8.98
C SER A 5 21.75 -0.64 -8.89
N SER A 6 21.88 0.18 -7.84
CA SER A 6 23.06 1.04 -7.64
C SER A 6 24.31 0.22 -7.34
N LEU A 7 25.38 0.49 -8.09
CA LEU A 7 26.68 -0.14 -7.93
C LEU A 7 27.66 0.75 -7.16
N ASN A 8 28.58 0.16 -6.41
CA ASN A 8 29.73 0.87 -5.85
C ASN A 8 30.85 1.04 -6.90
N ALA A 9 31.97 1.66 -6.50
CA ALA A 9 33.12 1.88 -7.40
C ALA A 9 33.77 0.58 -7.93
N GLU A 10 33.47 -0.56 -7.30
CA GLU A 10 33.95 -1.90 -7.66
C GLU A 10 32.90 -2.69 -8.47
N ASN A 11 31.84 -2.03 -8.94
CA ASN A 11 30.72 -2.63 -9.69
C ASN A 11 29.92 -3.71 -8.92
N THR A 12 29.92 -3.65 -7.59
CA THR A 12 29.10 -4.53 -6.75
C THR A 12 27.81 -3.83 -6.33
N SER A 13 26.70 -4.57 -6.33
CA SER A 13 25.40 -4.03 -5.91
C SER A 13 25.41 -3.66 -4.44
N LEU A 14 25.05 -2.41 -4.13
CA LEU A 14 24.93 -1.96 -2.74
C LEU A 14 23.83 -2.70 -1.98
N ALA A 15 22.81 -3.18 -2.70
CA ALA A 15 21.72 -3.94 -2.11
C ALA A 15 22.14 -5.34 -1.64
N THR A 16 23.21 -5.90 -2.20
CA THR A 16 23.73 -7.24 -1.86
C THR A 16 25.01 -7.18 -1.02
N SER A 17 25.37 -5.97 -0.56
CA SER A 17 26.56 -5.72 0.24
C SER A 17 26.59 -6.55 1.54
N GLU A 18 27.77 -7.06 1.88
CA GLU A 18 27.94 -8.00 3.00
C GLU A 18 27.59 -7.37 4.35
N ASN A 19 27.87 -6.07 4.56
CA ASN A 19 27.51 -5.38 5.78
C ASN A 19 25.98 -5.29 6.01
N LEU A 20 25.21 -5.03 4.96
CA LEU A 20 23.74 -5.03 5.05
C LEU A 20 23.21 -6.44 5.26
N ASN A 21 23.70 -7.40 4.47
CA ASN A 21 23.26 -8.79 4.56
C ASN A 21 23.60 -9.43 5.91
N ALA A 22 24.80 -9.23 6.44
CA ALA A 22 25.18 -9.71 7.77
C ALA A 22 24.27 -9.14 8.87
N TYR A 23 23.87 -7.85 8.76
CA TYR A 23 22.91 -7.27 9.69
C TYR A 23 21.52 -7.89 9.56
N LEU A 24 21.01 -8.04 8.34
CA LEU A 24 19.68 -8.62 8.09
C LEU A 24 19.61 -10.09 8.52
N GLU A 25 20.64 -10.88 8.28
CA GLU A 25 20.68 -12.27 8.71
C GLU A 25 20.72 -12.39 10.24
N ALA A 26 21.65 -11.67 10.88
CA ALA A 26 21.83 -11.76 12.32
C ALA A 26 20.61 -11.28 13.13
N ASN A 27 19.86 -10.29 12.61
CA ASN A 27 18.75 -9.67 13.34
C ASN A 27 17.37 -10.09 12.86
N PHE A 28 17.24 -10.53 11.60
CA PHE A 28 15.96 -10.82 10.96
C PHE A 28 15.93 -12.14 10.19
N GLY A 29 17.06 -12.84 10.05
CA GLY A 29 17.14 -14.09 9.27
C GLY A 29 16.90 -13.91 7.77
N LEU A 30 17.09 -12.70 7.23
CA LEU A 30 16.89 -12.39 5.81
C LEU A 30 18.22 -12.09 5.11
N ARG A 31 18.39 -12.55 3.87
CA ARG A 31 19.51 -12.19 2.99
C ARG A 31 19.01 -11.80 1.61
N ILE A 32 19.56 -10.72 1.03
CA ILE A 32 19.37 -10.38 -0.39
C ILE A 32 20.51 -11.03 -1.16
N ASN A 33 20.18 -11.98 -2.05
CA ASN A 33 21.18 -12.75 -2.77
C ASN A 33 21.82 -11.92 -3.89
N ASN A 34 23.09 -12.20 -4.18
CA ASN A 34 23.80 -11.57 -5.30
C ASN A 34 23.52 -12.29 -6.61
N ASP A 35 22.25 -12.28 -7.03
CA ASP A 35 21.75 -12.96 -8.21
C ASP A 35 20.76 -12.09 -9.01
N LEU A 36 20.46 -12.50 -10.23
CA LEU A 36 19.39 -11.95 -11.05
C LEU A 36 18.34 -13.02 -11.24
N VAL A 37 17.11 -12.75 -10.81
CA VAL A 37 15.99 -13.67 -11.03
C VAL A 37 15.40 -13.48 -12.43
N ILE A 38 15.21 -14.59 -13.12
CA ILE A 38 14.69 -14.68 -14.47
C ILE A 38 13.47 -15.60 -14.48
N ASP A 39 12.37 -15.14 -15.08
CA ASP A 39 11.17 -15.95 -15.28
C ASP A 39 10.74 -15.92 -16.74
N GLN A 40 11.02 -17.01 -17.46
CA GLN A 40 10.64 -17.15 -18.87
C GLN A 40 9.13 -17.39 -19.05
N THR A 41 8.41 -17.74 -17.98
CA THR A 41 7.01 -18.14 -18.03
C THR A 41 6.08 -16.96 -17.77
N GLN A 42 6.40 -16.13 -16.77
CA GLN A 42 5.63 -14.96 -16.39
C GLN A 42 6.54 -13.74 -16.27
N ASN A 43 6.53 -12.90 -17.29
CA ASN A 43 7.34 -11.69 -17.33
C ASN A 43 6.66 -10.51 -18.04
N PHE A 44 7.22 -9.33 -17.82
CA PHE A 44 6.78 -8.08 -18.42
C PHE A 44 7.82 -7.62 -19.43
N LEU A 45 7.51 -7.79 -20.71
CA LEU A 45 8.39 -7.48 -21.86
C LEU A 45 9.62 -8.39 -22.00
N THR A 46 10.37 -8.64 -20.92
CA THR A 46 11.58 -9.47 -20.94
C THR A 46 11.66 -10.40 -19.72
N PRO A 47 12.28 -11.59 -19.82
CA PRO A 47 12.36 -12.56 -18.72
C PRO A 47 13.01 -12.05 -17.42
N GLU A 48 13.87 -11.05 -17.51
CA GLU A 48 14.54 -10.40 -16.37
C GLU A 48 13.58 -9.50 -15.58
N PHE A 49 12.37 -9.25 -16.11
CA PHE A 49 11.31 -8.49 -15.47
C PHE A 49 10.17 -9.44 -15.05
N PRO A 50 10.41 -10.36 -14.10
CA PRO A 50 9.41 -11.34 -13.71
C PRO A 50 8.13 -10.69 -13.17
N VAL A 51 7.00 -11.29 -13.53
CA VAL A 51 5.66 -10.91 -13.09
C VAL A 51 5.19 -11.92 -12.05
N ALA A 52 5.22 -11.52 -10.79
CA ALA A 52 4.83 -12.39 -9.69
C ALA A 52 3.32 -12.35 -9.46
N SER A 53 2.68 -13.51 -9.59
CA SER A 53 1.27 -13.74 -9.26
C SER A 53 1.07 -14.55 -7.97
N THR A 54 2.15 -15.10 -7.40
CA THR A 54 2.12 -15.85 -6.13
C THR A 54 2.34 -14.90 -4.96
N LEU A 55 1.24 -14.32 -4.47
CA LEU A 55 1.20 -13.43 -3.30
C LEU A 55 0.69 -14.17 -2.07
N ASP A 56 1.34 -13.97 -0.92
CA ASP A 56 0.91 -14.51 0.38
C ASP A 56 -0.54 -14.09 0.67
N SER A 57 -1.37 -15.06 1.04
CA SER A 57 -2.79 -14.86 1.32
C SER A 57 -3.09 -14.33 2.71
N SER A 58 -2.09 -14.36 3.61
CA SER A 58 -2.27 -14.02 5.03
C SER A 58 -1.74 -12.64 5.40
N SER A 59 -0.76 -12.11 4.66
CA SER A 59 -0.18 -10.81 4.96
C SER A 59 -1.08 -9.63 4.58
N TYR A 60 -1.15 -8.63 5.46
CA TYR A 60 -1.78 -7.34 5.18
C TYR A 60 -1.22 -6.69 3.91
N ILE A 61 0.09 -6.83 3.68
CA ILE A 61 0.82 -6.18 2.59
C ILE A 61 0.27 -6.60 1.22
N THR A 62 -0.07 -7.88 1.09
CA THR A 62 -0.49 -8.53 -0.16
C THR A 62 -1.99 -8.75 -0.28
N THR A 63 -2.77 -8.40 0.75
CA THR A 63 -4.24 -8.60 0.76
C THR A 63 -5.02 -7.30 0.78
N ARG A 64 -4.53 -6.25 1.44
CA ARG A 64 -5.31 -5.02 1.63
C ARG A 64 -5.41 -4.23 0.32
N GLY A 65 -6.64 -4.07 -0.18
CA GLY A 65 -6.90 -3.28 -1.39
C GLY A 65 -6.42 -3.95 -2.69
N ILE A 66 -6.10 -5.25 -2.64
CA ILE A 66 -5.55 -6.00 -3.77
C ILE A 66 -6.60 -7.02 -4.25
N ASN A 67 -7.00 -6.93 -5.53
CA ASN A 67 -7.83 -7.95 -6.16
C ASN A 67 -7.00 -9.18 -6.51
N ARG A 68 -6.94 -10.15 -5.60
CA ARG A 68 -6.06 -11.33 -5.72
C ARG A 68 -6.33 -12.22 -6.93
N ALA A 69 -7.50 -12.14 -7.55
CA ALA A 69 -7.79 -12.90 -8.78
C ALA A 69 -7.00 -12.39 -10.00
N GLN A 70 -6.53 -11.14 -9.94
CA GLN A 70 -5.89 -10.43 -11.06
C GLN A 70 -4.57 -9.77 -10.65
N ALA A 71 -4.23 -9.80 -9.36
CA ALA A 71 -3.08 -9.10 -8.82
C ALA A 71 -1.78 -9.70 -9.32
N VAL A 72 -0.96 -8.83 -9.90
CA VAL A 72 0.41 -9.14 -10.31
C VAL A 72 1.34 -8.04 -9.82
N VAL A 73 2.57 -8.41 -9.50
CA VAL A 73 3.62 -7.46 -9.11
C VAL A 73 4.81 -7.65 -10.04
N VAL A 74 5.23 -6.59 -10.72
CA VAL A 74 6.35 -6.60 -11.65
C VAL A 74 7.63 -6.25 -10.90
N PHE A 75 8.64 -7.09 -11.04
CA PHE A 75 9.97 -6.87 -10.48
C PHE A 75 10.97 -6.61 -11.61
N GLU A 76 11.60 -5.44 -11.67
CA GLU A 76 12.66 -5.17 -12.65
C GLU A 76 14.01 -5.61 -12.11
N VAL A 77 14.70 -6.49 -12.85
CA VAL A 77 16.06 -6.96 -12.55
C VAL A 77 16.24 -7.34 -11.07
N PRO A 78 15.34 -8.16 -10.48
CA PRO A 78 15.35 -8.37 -9.03
C PRO A 78 16.40 -9.36 -8.57
N HIS A 79 16.83 -9.16 -7.33
CA HIS A 79 17.53 -10.14 -6.51
C HIS A 79 16.54 -11.07 -5.81
N SER A 80 16.90 -12.34 -5.64
CA SER A 80 16.14 -13.25 -4.78
C SER A 80 16.48 -13.00 -3.31
N ILE A 81 15.56 -13.39 -2.41
CA ILE A 81 15.70 -13.23 -0.96
C ILE A 81 15.72 -14.60 -0.31
N THR A 82 16.76 -14.88 0.47
CA THR A 82 16.84 -16.07 1.32
C THR A 82 16.23 -15.78 2.69
N ILE A 83 15.40 -16.69 3.18
CA ILE A 83 14.95 -16.73 4.57
C ILE A 83 15.70 -17.88 5.25
N SER A 84 16.41 -17.57 6.33
CA SER A 84 17.23 -18.53 7.07
C SER A 84 16.38 -19.65 7.66
N GLU A 85 16.86 -20.89 7.60
CA GLU A 85 16.18 -22.04 8.23
C GLU A 85 16.10 -21.88 9.75
N THR A 86 17.17 -21.36 10.35
CA THR A 86 17.22 -21.02 11.77
C THR A 86 17.11 -19.51 11.93
N LEU A 87 15.99 -19.05 12.50
CA LEU A 87 15.73 -17.64 12.74
C LEU A 87 16.31 -17.17 14.08
N PRO A 88 16.70 -15.89 14.20
CA PRO A 88 17.12 -15.32 15.48
C PRO A 88 15.99 -15.39 16.54
N PRO A 89 16.32 -15.36 17.85
CA PRO A 89 15.32 -15.47 18.91
C PRO A 89 14.24 -14.38 18.84
N GLY A 90 12.98 -14.81 18.87
CA GLY A 90 11.82 -13.91 18.81
C GLY A 90 11.54 -13.32 17.43
N VAL A 91 12.25 -13.77 16.39
CA VAL A 91 12.01 -13.36 15.01
C VAL A 91 11.11 -14.35 14.29
N THR A 92 10.12 -13.83 13.57
CA THR A 92 9.37 -14.57 12.56
C THR A 92 9.64 -13.95 11.20
N ALA A 93 9.91 -14.77 10.18
CA ALA A 93 10.11 -14.32 8.82
C ALA A 93 9.27 -15.14 7.84
N THR A 94 8.67 -14.47 6.85
CA THR A 94 7.82 -15.12 5.84
C THR A 94 8.02 -14.51 4.46
N SER A 95 7.85 -15.34 3.42
CA SER A 95 7.85 -14.89 2.04
C SER A 95 6.50 -14.26 1.70
N LEU A 96 6.52 -13.05 1.14
CA LEU A 96 5.34 -12.30 0.72
C LEU A 96 4.99 -12.52 -0.75
N ILE A 97 5.99 -12.46 -1.63
CA ILE A 97 5.81 -12.52 -3.08
C ILE A 97 6.87 -13.45 -3.66
N ARG A 98 6.46 -14.36 -4.54
CA ARG A 98 7.32 -15.36 -5.16
C ARG A 98 7.13 -15.45 -6.66
N THR A 99 8.18 -15.85 -7.37
CA THR A 99 8.12 -16.20 -8.79
C THR A 99 7.31 -17.47 -9.05
N THR A 100 7.19 -17.84 -10.33
CA THR A 100 6.74 -19.18 -10.71
C THR A 100 7.76 -20.26 -10.31
N PRO A 101 7.34 -21.54 -10.24
CA PRO A 101 8.25 -22.66 -10.00
C PRO A 101 9.34 -22.84 -11.06
N ASN A 102 9.14 -22.32 -12.27
CA ASN A 102 10.07 -22.48 -13.39
C ASN A 102 11.08 -21.32 -13.50
N ALA A 103 10.94 -20.28 -12.68
CA ALA A 103 11.93 -19.23 -12.61
C ALA A 103 13.27 -19.77 -12.09
N TYR A 104 14.35 -19.10 -12.41
CA TYR A 104 15.68 -19.41 -11.90
C TYR A 104 16.43 -18.13 -11.56
N SER A 105 17.54 -18.24 -10.83
CA SER A 105 18.42 -17.10 -10.61
C SER A 105 19.82 -17.34 -11.15
N LYS A 106 20.39 -16.29 -11.76
CA LYS A 106 21.76 -16.25 -12.26
C LYS A 106 22.65 -15.54 -11.25
N THR A 107 23.69 -16.19 -10.76
CA THR A 107 24.71 -15.53 -9.94
C THR A 107 25.76 -14.86 -10.82
N ASP A 108 26.48 -13.88 -10.27
CA ASP A 108 27.64 -13.23 -10.92
C ASP A 108 27.34 -12.61 -12.30
N VAL A 109 26.12 -12.07 -12.44
CA VAL A 109 25.61 -11.50 -13.70
C VAL A 109 26.49 -10.37 -14.21
N THR A 110 27.07 -9.55 -13.34
CA THR A 110 27.99 -8.49 -13.75
C THR A 110 29.19 -9.05 -14.51
N SER A 111 29.83 -10.10 -14.00
CA SER A 111 30.97 -10.73 -14.68
C SER A 111 30.55 -11.39 -15.99
N LEU A 112 29.38 -12.04 -16.00
CA LEU A 112 28.80 -12.65 -17.19
C LEU A 112 28.55 -11.62 -18.32
N LEU A 113 28.00 -10.45 -17.96
CA LEU A 113 27.70 -9.39 -18.93
C LEU A 113 28.94 -8.62 -19.38
N LEU A 114 29.93 -8.40 -18.51
CA LEU A 114 31.20 -7.76 -18.90
C LEU A 114 32.01 -8.60 -19.90
N GLY A 115 31.84 -9.93 -19.87
CA GLY A 115 32.47 -10.85 -20.83
C GLY A 115 31.79 -10.89 -22.20
N ALA A 116 30.51 -10.50 -22.28
CA ALA A 116 29.73 -10.58 -23.51
C ALA A 116 30.17 -9.53 -24.54
N GLN A 117 30.37 -9.96 -25.80
CA GLN A 117 30.79 -9.09 -26.90
C GLN A 117 29.66 -8.86 -27.93
N SER A 118 28.55 -9.59 -27.77
CA SER A 118 27.36 -9.52 -28.62
C SER A 118 26.08 -9.81 -27.83
N GLU A 119 24.93 -9.46 -28.40
CA GLU A 119 23.61 -9.78 -27.82
C GLU A 119 23.37 -11.29 -27.69
N ALA A 120 23.95 -12.08 -28.59
CA ALA A 120 23.92 -13.55 -28.53
C ALA A 120 24.68 -14.07 -27.30
N ASP A 121 25.83 -13.46 -26.97
CA ASP A 121 26.61 -13.83 -25.78
C ASP A 121 25.85 -13.48 -24.50
N VAL A 122 25.17 -12.33 -24.46
CA VAL A 122 24.29 -11.95 -23.33
C VAL A 122 23.18 -12.97 -23.16
N THR A 123 22.50 -13.33 -24.25
CA THR A 123 21.40 -14.31 -24.21
C THR A 123 21.89 -15.68 -23.72
N ALA A 124 23.05 -16.13 -24.20
CA ALA A 124 23.65 -17.38 -23.76
C ALA A 124 24.08 -17.34 -22.28
N ALA A 125 24.62 -16.21 -21.83
CA ALA A 125 25.06 -16.04 -20.45
C ALA A 125 23.89 -16.01 -19.44
N LEU A 126 22.74 -15.48 -19.86
CA LEU A 126 21.52 -15.45 -19.05
C LEU A 126 20.69 -16.74 -19.14
N ALA A 127 21.03 -17.67 -20.04
CA ALA A 127 20.34 -18.94 -20.15
C ALA A 127 20.48 -19.78 -18.87
N GLN A 128 19.42 -20.51 -18.54
CA GLN A 128 19.40 -21.42 -17.41
C GLN A 128 20.44 -22.53 -17.57
N SER A 129 21.22 -22.73 -16.52
CA SER A 129 22.19 -23.81 -16.35
C SER A 129 21.68 -24.81 -15.29
N PRO A 130 22.13 -26.07 -15.31
CA PRO A 130 21.69 -27.09 -14.33
C PRO A 130 21.96 -26.73 -12.87
N ASP A 131 22.96 -25.89 -12.62
CA ASP A 131 23.38 -25.46 -11.28
C ASP A 131 22.65 -24.19 -10.79
N ASP A 132 21.85 -23.55 -11.65
CA ASP A 132 21.12 -22.35 -11.28
C ASP A 132 19.98 -22.69 -10.28
N PRO A 133 19.87 -21.97 -9.14
CA PRO A 133 18.75 -22.13 -8.23
C PRO A 133 17.42 -21.94 -8.96
N THR A 134 16.53 -22.91 -8.82
CA THR A 134 15.22 -22.90 -9.47
C THR A 134 14.12 -22.61 -8.44
N GLY A 135 13.05 -21.96 -8.90
CA GLY A 135 12.00 -21.42 -8.08
C GLY A 135 11.02 -22.45 -7.48
N PRO A 136 9.99 -21.97 -6.76
CA PRO A 136 9.63 -20.55 -6.61
C PRO A 136 10.61 -19.78 -5.73
N LEU A 137 11.17 -18.70 -6.27
CA LEU A 137 12.13 -17.82 -5.61
C LEU A 137 11.39 -16.68 -4.91
N THR A 138 11.85 -16.29 -3.72
CA THR A 138 11.25 -15.19 -2.97
C THR A 138 11.74 -13.84 -3.49
N LEU A 139 10.80 -12.99 -3.92
CA LEU A 139 11.05 -11.63 -4.41
C LEU A 139 10.71 -10.55 -3.39
N ALA A 140 9.85 -10.87 -2.42
CA ALA A 140 9.61 -10.03 -1.26
C ALA A 140 9.42 -10.88 -0.01
N ALA A 141 9.95 -10.42 1.11
CA ALA A 141 9.85 -11.07 2.41
C ALA A 141 9.60 -10.05 3.52
N ILE A 142 9.04 -10.53 4.62
CA ILE A 142 8.86 -9.77 5.85
C ILE A 142 9.51 -10.52 7.01
N ALA A 143 10.08 -9.77 7.94
CA ALA A 143 10.50 -10.27 9.23
C ALA A 143 10.05 -9.32 10.34
N GLU A 144 9.63 -9.89 11.46
CA GLU A 144 9.23 -9.16 12.66
C GLU A 144 9.92 -9.77 13.88
N ASN A 145 10.45 -8.92 14.75
CA ASN A 145 11.00 -9.31 16.03
C ASN A 145 10.03 -8.94 17.16
N ALA A 146 9.34 -9.93 17.73
CA ALA A 146 8.33 -9.73 18.75
C ALA A 146 8.87 -9.15 20.07
N ASN A 147 10.17 -9.31 20.34
CA ASN A 147 10.80 -8.79 21.56
C ASN A 147 11.06 -7.28 21.49
N THR A 148 11.30 -6.76 20.28
CA THR A 148 11.65 -5.34 20.05
C THR A 148 10.55 -4.55 19.34
N GLY A 149 9.60 -5.24 18.70
CA GLY A 149 8.61 -4.66 17.79
C GLY A 149 9.20 -4.25 16.43
N ALA A 150 10.48 -4.54 16.16
CA ALA A 150 11.12 -4.17 14.91
C ALA A 150 10.55 -5.00 13.73
N LYS A 151 10.17 -4.30 12.66
CA LYS A 151 9.62 -4.87 11.42
C LYS A 151 10.48 -4.48 10.24
N VAL A 152 10.85 -5.46 9.41
CA VAL A 152 11.60 -5.25 8.18
C VAL A 152 10.86 -5.93 7.04
N ILE A 153 10.57 -5.16 5.99
CA ILE A 153 10.07 -5.67 4.72
C ILE A 153 11.17 -5.47 3.69
N VAL A 154 11.49 -6.51 2.94
CA VAL A 154 12.51 -6.47 1.89
C VAL A 154 11.87 -6.82 0.56
N PHE A 155 12.12 -6.00 -0.46
CA PHE A 155 11.79 -6.26 -1.86
C PHE A 155 13.10 -6.40 -2.64
N GLY A 156 13.17 -7.42 -3.49
CA GLY A 156 14.32 -7.74 -4.34
C GLY A 156 14.56 -6.75 -5.48
N SER A 157 13.67 -5.77 -5.68
CA SER A 157 13.81 -4.67 -6.63
C SER A 157 13.20 -3.38 -6.08
N THR A 158 13.54 -2.24 -6.68
CA THR A 158 12.88 -0.94 -6.46
C THR A 158 11.58 -0.79 -7.24
N SER A 159 11.34 -1.60 -8.28
CA SER A 159 10.18 -1.46 -9.16
C SER A 159 8.80 -1.51 -8.47
N PRO A 160 8.58 -2.18 -7.31
CA PRO A 160 7.31 -2.07 -6.60
C PRO A 160 6.97 -0.64 -6.17
N ALA A 161 7.99 0.20 -5.95
CA ALA A 161 7.84 1.58 -5.50
C ALA A 161 7.86 2.61 -6.64
N LEU A 162 7.97 2.18 -7.91
CA LEU A 162 8.01 3.09 -9.05
C LEU A 162 6.61 3.36 -9.63
N ASP A 163 6.34 4.62 -9.96
CA ASP A 163 5.07 5.07 -10.55
C ASP A 163 4.80 4.45 -11.93
N THR A 164 5.84 4.07 -12.67
CA THR A 164 5.75 3.52 -14.04
C THR A 164 4.78 2.35 -14.15
N TYR A 165 4.61 1.57 -13.08
CA TYR A 165 3.74 0.38 -13.09
C TYR A 165 2.28 0.65 -12.75
N THR A 166 1.95 1.87 -12.32
CA THR A 166 0.58 2.27 -11.98
C THR A 166 -0.32 2.31 -13.22
N GLN A 167 0.22 2.66 -14.39
CA GLN A 167 -0.53 2.70 -15.65
C GLN A 167 -0.94 1.31 -16.18
N PHE A 168 -0.32 0.24 -15.67
CA PHE A 168 -0.54 -1.13 -16.13
C PHE A 168 -1.47 -1.94 -15.22
N GLN A 169 -2.21 -1.29 -14.31
CA GLN A 169 -3.14 -1.94 -13.37
C GLN A 169 -2.49 -3.05 -12.53
N THR A 170 -1.20 -2.91 -12.22
CA THR A 170 -0.46 -3.83 -11.36
C THR A 170 -0.72 -3.53 -9.88
N ALA A 171 -0.34 -4.46 -9.00
CA ALA A 171 -0.40 -4.27 -7.55
C ALA A 171 0.86 -3.62 -6.96
N ASN A 172 1.85 -3.22 -7.78
CA ASN A 172 3.16 -2.67 -7.36
C ASN A 172 3.02 -1.58 -6.29
N LEU A 173 2.40 -0.45 -6.64
CA LEU A 173 2.30 0.69 -5.74
C LEU A 173 1.48 0.34 -4.49
N THR A 174 0.45 -0.51 -4.61
CA THR A 174 -0.37 -0.96 -3.49
C THR A 174 0.43 -1.80 -2.49
N VAL A 175 1.23 -2.78 -2.95
CA VAL A 175 2.06 -3.58 -2.05
C VAL A 175 3.17 -2.74 -1.40
N ALA A 176 3.77 -1.81 -2.15
CA ALA A 176 4.77 -0.89 -1.61
C ALA A 176 4.17 0.01 -0.52
N PHE A 177 3.01 0.62 -0.78
CA PHE A 177 2.33 1.48 0.18
C PHE A 177 1.84 0.71 1.42
N ASN A 178 1.27 -0.48 1.24
CA ASN A 178 0.86 -1.32 2.36
C ASN A 178 2.06 -1.73 3.23
N SER A 179 3.24 -1.94 2.63
CA SER A 179 4.47 -2.24 3.38
C SER A 179 4.87 -1.07 4.30
N LEU A 180 4.71 0.18 3.85
CA LEU A 180 4.98 1.36 4.66
C LEU A 180 3.99 1.49 5.82
N ILE A 181 2.69 1.29 5.56
CA ILE A 181 1.65 1.28 6.60
C ILE A 181 1.97 0.22 7.65
N TYR A 182 2.36 -0.98 7.22
CA TYR A 182 2.67 -2.09 8.11
C TYR A 182 3.93 -1.83 8.93
N ALA A 183 5.01 -1.34 8.29
CA ALA A 183 6.29 -1.07 8.96
C ALA A 183 6.20 0.04 10.02
N THR A 184 5.26 0.98 9.84
CA THR A 184 5.09 2.14 10.74
C THR A 184 4.00 1.93 11.78
N ASP A 185 3.33 0.77 11.79
CA ASP A 185 2.15 0.50 12.61
C ASP A 185 1.08 1.60 12.49
N PHE A 186 0.98 2.23 11.31
CA PHE A 186 0.13 3.39 11.08
C PHE A 186 -1.35 3.10 11.40
N ASN A 187 -1.85 1.91 11.03
CA ASN A 187 -3.22 1.51 11.34
C ASN A 187 -3.47 1.43 12.85
N THR A 188 -2.51 0.90 13.60
CA THR A 188 -2.58 0.81 15.07
C THR A 188 -2.60 2.21 15.68
N PHE A 189 -1.72 3.10 15.21
CA PHE A 189 -1.69 4.49 15.66
C PHE A 189 -3.03 5.21 15.45
N PHE A 190 -3.61 5.15 14.24
CA PHE A 190 -4.86 5.86 13.95
C PHE A 190 -6.09 5.21 14.60
N SER A 191 -6.13 3.88 14.76
CA SER A 191 -7.25 3.22 15.45
C SER A 191 -7.34 3.56 16.94
N GLN A 192 -6.25 4.04 17.54
CA GLN A 192 -6.21 4.49 18.93
C GLN A 192 -6.60 5.98 19.10
N ILE A 193 -6.61 6.76 18.01
CA ILE A 193 -7.02 8.16 18.06
C ILE A 193 -8.56 8.21 18.04
N VAL A 194 -9.15 8.34 19.21
CA VAL A 194 -10.57 8.67 19.32
C VAL A 194 -10.75 10.14 18.97
N VAL A 195 -11.11 10.42 17.71
CA VAL A 195 -11.59 11.76 17.33
C VAL A 195 -12.95 11.95 18.00
N GLN A 196 -12.93 12.44 19.23
CA GLN A 196 -14.12 12.96 19.88
C GLN A 196 -14.53 14.19 19.07
N GLN A 197 -15.45 14.02 18.11
CA GLN A 197 -16.12 15.16 17.53
C GLN A 197 -16.83 15.86 18.68
N GLN A 198 -16.35 17.04 19.08
CA GLN A 198 -17.10 17.89 20.00
C GLN A 198 -18.42 18.18 19.31
N GLN A 199 -19.49 17.50 19.72
CA GLN A 199 -20.84 17.83 19.29
C GLN A 199 -21.06 19.29 19.67
N ARG A 200 -21.04 20.17 18.67
CA ARG A 200 -21.37 21.55 18.92
C ARG A 200 -22.89 21.61 19.12
N PRO A 201 -23.44 22.49 19.96
CA PRO A 201 -24.89 22.59 20.16
C PRO A 201 -25.70 22.77 18.86
N GLN A 202 -25.07 23.28 17.79
CA GLN A 202 -25.66 23.36 16.45
C GLN A 202 -25.77 22.01 15.69
N ASP A 203 -25.05 20.98 16.12
CA ASP A 203 -25.02 19.66 15.48
C ASP A 203 -26.05 18.69 16.07
N THR A 204 -26.76 19.08 17.13
CA THR A 204 -27.92 18.33 17.63
C THR A 204 -29.13 18.56 16.71
N PRO A 205 -29.66 17.52 16.04
CA PRO A 205 -30.87 17.67 15.24
C PRO A 205 -32.03 18.15 16.13
N ILE A 206 -32.65 19.26 15.75
CA ILE A 206 -33.83 19.79 16.45
C ILE A 206 -35.03 18.92 16.08
N PHE A 207 -35.45 18.07 17.01
CA PHE A 207 -36.69 17.30 16.87
C PHE A 207 -37.88 18.16 17.32
N ALA A 208 -38.65 18.68 16.37
CA ALA A 208 -39.94 19.29 16.64
C ALA A 208 -41.02 18.20 16.64
N THR A 209 -41.84 18.14 17.69
CA THR A 209 -42.99 17.23 17.72
C THR A 209 -44.07 17.71 16.74
N ASP A 210 -44.94 16.80 16.29
CA ASP A 210 -46.06 17.16 15.40
C ASP A 210 -46.96 18.27 15.96
N GLN A 211 -47.06 18.37 17.28
CA GLN A 211 -47.81 19.44 17.93
C GLN A 211 -47.10 20.79 17.79
N VAL A 212 -45.77 20.82 17.95
CA VAL A 212 -44.96 22.03 17.78
C VAL A 212 -45.03 22.49 16.32
N LEU A 213 -44.90 21.58 15.36
CA LEU A 213 -45.01 21.89 13.94
C LEU A 213 -46.40 22.42 13.57
N ARG A 214 -47.48 21.84 14.12
CA ARG A 214 -48.85 22.34 13.93
C ARG A 214 -49.05 23.74 14.50
N ASN A 215 -48.52 24.01 15.69
CA ASN A 215 -48.60 25.33 16.31
C ASN A 215 -47.82 26.38 15.50
N ILE A 216 -46.60 26.06 15.05
CA ILE A 216 -45.81 26.94 14.19
C ILE A 216 -46.58 27.25 12.90
N ASN A 217 -47.16 26.23 12.27
CA ASN A 217 -47.96 26.38 11.05
C ASN A 217 -49.18 27.30 11.29
N LEU A 218 -49.97 27.05 12.35
CA LEU A 218 -51.13 27.88 12.69
C LEU A 218 -50.75 29.34 12.95
N ILE A 219 -49.64 29.58 13.68
CA ILE A 219 -49.18 30.94 13.96
C ILE A 219 -48.77 31.64 12.67
N THR A 220 -48.02 30.95 11.81
CA THR A 220 -47.40 31.56 10.62
C THR A 220 -48.41 31.78 9.50
N ILE A 221 -49.33 30.83 9.28
CA ILE A 221 -50.30 30.85 8.19
C ILE A 221 -51.58 31.60 8.57
N ILE A 222 -51.99 31.55 9.84
CA ILE A 222 -53.26 32.14 10.28
C ILE A 222 -53.01 33.36 11.16
N VAL A 223 -52.40 33.17 12.33
CA VAL A 223 -52.36 34.23 13.36
C VAL A 223 -51.63 35.47 12.88
N LEU A 224 -50.50 35.31 12.20
CA LEU A 224 -49.66 36.43 11.76
C LEU A 224 -50.33 37.26 10.64
N PRO A 225 -50.75 36.69 9.49
CA PRO A 225 -51.39 37.48 8.44
C PRO A 225 -52.75 38.06 8.85
N PHE A 226 -53.61 37.28 9.53
CA PHE A 226 -54.92 37.79 9.97
C PHE A 226 -54.79 38.74 11.16
N GLY A 227 -53.79 38.56 12.03
CA GLY A 227 -53.48 39.49 13.11
C GLY A 227 -53.06 40.86 12.59
N ILE A 228 -52.20 40.88 11.55
CA ILE A 228 -51.81 42.14 10.88
C ILE A 228 -53.03 42.80 10.23
N LEU A 229 -53.88 42.04 9.53
CA LEU A 229 -55.10 42.57 8.94
C LEU A 229 -56.05 43.15 9.99
N ALA A 230 -56.25 42.45 11.11
CA ALA A 230 -57.10 42.92 12.21
C ALA A 230 -56.56 44.22 12.82
N LEU A 231 -55.24 44.32 13.03
CA LEU A 231 -54.59 45.56 13.47
C LEU A 231 -54.80 46.69 12.46
N GLY A 232 -54.67 46.41 11.16
CA GLY A 232 -54.95 47.38 10.10
C GLY A 232 -56.40 47.89 10.10
N ILE A 233 -57.37 46.99 10.24
CA ILE A 233 -58.80 47.32 10.35
C ILE A 233 -59.06 48.16 11.61
N PHE A 234 -58.47 47.79 12.74
CA PHE A 234 -58.61 48.52 13.99
C PHE A 234 -58.09 49.96 13.87
N VAL A 235 -56.91 50.14 13.28
CA VAL A 235 -56.34 51.47 13.03
C VAL A 235 -57.26 52.28 12.11
N TRP A 236 -57.72 51.70 10.99
CA TRP A 236 -58.65 52.35 10.06
C TRP A 236 -59.95 52.79 10.75
N TRP A 237 -60.56 51.91 11.56
CA TRP A 237 -61.78 52.22 12.30
C TRP A 237 -61.57 53.36 13.29
N SER A 238 -60.49 53.30 14.08
CA SER A 238 -60.16 54.35 15.06
C SER A 238 -59.86 55.71 14.41
N GLY A 239 -59.32 55.70 13.18
CA GLY A 239 -59.09 56.91 12.38
C GLY A 239 -60.39 57.52 11.81
N ARG A 240 -61.36 56.68 11.42
CA ARG A 240 -62.68 57.11 10.93
C ARG A 240 -63.47 57.89 11.98
N GLU A 241 -63.41 57.48 13.26
CA GLU A 241 -64.13 58.16 14.34
C GLU A 241 -63.55 59.56 14.63
N ARG A 242 -62.26 59.77 14.36
CA ARG A 242 -61.61 61.09 14.51
C ARG A 242 -61.93 62.05 13.36
N ALA A 243 -62.22 61.54 12.16
CA ALA A 243 -62.55 62.35 10.97
C ALA A 243 -64.03 62.80 10.91
N ARG A 244 -64.89 62.34 11.82
CA ARG A 244 -66.33 62.72 11.92
C ARG A 244 -66.63 63.73 13.02
N ARG A 245 -65.60 64.26 13.69
CA ARG A 245 -65.71 65.38 14.64
C ARG A 245 -65.17 66.65 14.03
#